data_AF-A0A934N8A8-F1
#
_entry.id   AF-A0A934N8A8-F1
#
_cell.length_a   1.000
_cell.length_b   1.000
_cell.length_c   1.000
_cell.angle_alpha   90.00
_cell.angle_beta   90.00
_cell.angle_gamma   90.00
#
_symmetry.space_group_name_H-M   'P 1'
#
loop_
_entity.id
_entity.type
_entity.pdbx_description
1 polymer ?
#
loop_
_entity_poly.entity_id
_entity_poly.type
_entity_poly.pdbx_seq_one_letter_code
_entity_poly.pdbx_strand_id
1 'polypeptide(L)'
;MNLSHRAVLEALKSDVDEEFGQEVIWTSDDGQSEVLTGTFSFVDEEVAAKSKTNKVGQLHVDVVSATFSVEPSACLCKSGDRLDIEGVSYLILPFHQSEFEIVLPLKVTKDKSHSWRNS
;
A
#
# COMPACT_ATOMS: atom_id res chain seq x y z
N MET A 1 -3.18 -6.07 27.40
CA MET A 1 -3.55 -4.66 27.17
C MET A 1 -4.88 -4.37 27.85
N ASN A 2 -5.04 -3.19 28.44
CA ASN A 2 -6.25 -2.80 29.17
C ASN A 2 -7.36 -2.41 28.17
N LEU A 3 -8.57 -2.98 28.29
CA LEU A 3 -9.67 -2.80 27.33
C LEU A 3 -10.03 -1.32 27.10
N SER A 4 -9.87 -0.50 28.13
CA SER A 4 -10.09 0.95 28.06
C SER A 4 -9.10 1.67 27.13
N HIS A 5 -7.85 1.23 27.05
CA HIS A 5 -6.86 1.85 26.16
C HIS A 5 -7.12 1.51 24.69
N ARG A 6 -7.66 0.32 24.41
CA ARG A 6 -7.97 -0.10 23.05
C ARG A 6 -9.13 0.70 22.45
N ALA A 7 -10.20 0.91 23.21
CA ALA A 7 -11.33 1.71 22.76
C ALA A 7 -10.95 3.18 22.47
N VAL A 8 -10.03 3.75 23.25
CA VAL A 8 -9.52 5.12 23.01
C VAL A 8 -8.71 5.18 21.72
N LEU A 9 -7.90 4.17 21.43
CA LEU A 9 -7.12 4.10 20.18
C LEU A 9 -8.03 3.91 18.96
N GLU A 10 -9.07 3.09 19.06
CA GLU A 10 -10.06 2.90 17.99
C GLU A 10 -10.84 4.20 17.70
N ALA A 11 -11.25 4.94 18.73
CA ALA A 11 -11.89 6.24 18.56
C ALA A 11 -10.97 7.27 17.90
N LEU A 12 -9.72 7.39 18.38
CA LEU A 12 -8.74 8.32 17.82
C LEU A 12 -8.43 7.98 16.34
N LYS A 13 -8.38 6.70 16.00
CA LYS A 13 -8.19 6.26 14.62
C LYS A 13 -9.37 6.64 13.74
N SER A 14 -10.61 6.46 14.23
CA SER A 14 -11.81 6.87 13.50
C SER A 14 -11.79 8.37 13.19
N ASP A 15 -11.40 9.20 14.16
CA ASP A 15 -11.30 10.66 13.95
C ASP A 15 -10.23 11.00 12.89
N VAL A 16 -9.08 10.31 12.91
CA VAL A 16 -8.02 10.49 11.92
C VAL A 16 -8.45 10.02 10.53
N ASP A 17 -9.15 8.89 10.44
CA ASP A 17 -9.64 8.36 9.17
C ASP A 17 -10.78 9.26 8.60
N GLU A 18 -11.57 9.93 9.44
CA GLU A 18 -12.56 10.91 9.00
C GLU A 18 -11.90 12.19 8.43
N GLU A 19 -10.83 12.66 9.06
CA GLU A 19 -10.19 13.93 8.68
C GLU A 19 -9.10 13.77 7.60
N PHE A 20 -8.43 12.62 7.57
CA PHE A 20 -7.27 12.35 6.70
C PHE A 20 -7.38 11.05 5.89
N GLY A 21 -8.48 10.31 6.02
CA GLY A 21 -8.71 9.09 5.26
C GLY A 21 -8.99 9.37 3.80
N GLN A 22 -8.38 8.56 2.95
CA GLN A 22 -8.57 8.56 1.52
C GLN A 22 -9.14 7.22 1.09
N GLU A 23 -10.21 7.26 0.31
CA GLU A 23 -10.73 6.09 -0.38
C GLU A 23 -9.85 5.77 -1.60
N VAL A 24 -9.40 4.52 -1.68
CA VAL A 24 -8.56 4.00 -2.76
C VAL A 24 -9.14 2.70 -3.28
N ILE A 25 -8.88 2.40 -4.55
CA ILE A 25 -9.31 1.12 -5.13
C ILE A 25 -8.15 0.14 -4.98
N TRP A 26 -8.31 -0.87 -4.13
CA TRP A 26 -7.41 -2.00 -4.12
C TRP A 26 -7.81 -3.00 -5.19
N THR A 27 -6.80 -3.57 -5.86
CA THR A 27 -6.97 -4.66 -6.82
C THR A 27 -5.95 -5.74 -6.51
N SER A 28 -6.43 -6.95 -6.24
CA SER A 28 -5.59 -8.12 -6.00
C SER A 28 -4.97 -8.66 -7.30
N ASP A 29 -3.94 -9.49 -7.15
CA ASP A 29 -3.33 -10.19 -8.29
C ASP A 29 -4.28 -11.14 -9.05
N ASP A 30 -5.31 -11.67 -8.38
CA ASP A 30 -6.36 -12.51 -8.95
C ASP A 30 -7.54 -11.72 -9.54
N GLY A 31 -7.49 -10.38 -9.48
CA GLY A 31 -8.42 -9.47 -10.16
C GLY A 31 -9.67 -9.11 -9.37
N GLN A 32 -9.71 -9.39 -8.07
CA GLN A 32 -10.72 -8.83 -7.16
C GLN A 32 -10.40 -7.37 -6.88
N SER A 33 -11.43 -6.54 -6.74
CA SER A 33 -11.25 -5.14 -6.37
C SER A 33 -12.22 -4.73 -5.28
N GLU A 34 -11.72 -3.98 -4.30
CA GLU A 34 -12.50 -3.41 -3.21
C GLU A 34 -12.04 -1.97 -2.92
N VAL A 35 -12.89 -1.20 -2.25
CA VAL A 35 -12.54 0.13 -1.78
C VAL A 35 -11.95 0.02 -0.38
N LEU A 36 -10.76 0.61 -0.19
CA LEU A 36 -10.11 0.73 1.10
C LEU A 36 -10.10 2.18 1.54
N THR A 37 -10.22 2.41 2.83
CA THR A 37 -10.01 3.73 3.43
C THR A 37 -8.74 3.69 4.27
N GLY A 38 -7.89 4.69 4.09
CA GLY A 38 -6.63 4.78 4.82
C GLY A 38 -5.88 6.07 4.51
N THR A 39 -4.74 6.26 5.14
CA THR A 39 -3.95 7.48 4.96
C THR A 39 -2.87 7.27 3.91
N PHE A 40 -2.86 8.11 2.89
CA PHE A 40 -1.83 8.13 1.85
C PHE A 40 -0.76 9.17 2.16
N SER A 41 0.51 8.85 1.91
CA SER A 41 1.63 9.78 2.10
C SER A 41 2.72 9.57 1.05
N PHE A 42 3.19 10.65 0.45
CA PHE A 42 4.36 10.63 -0.41
C PHE A 42 5.64 10.51 0.43
N VAL A 43 6.66 9.85 -0.12
CA VAL A 43 7.99 9.85 0.48
C VAL A 43 8.85 10.87 -0.27
N ASP A 44 9.29 11.92 0.43
CA ASP A 44 10.07 13.02 -0.15
C ASP A 44 11.43 12.58 -0.71
N GLU A 45 11.99 11.50 -0.16
CA GLU A 45 13.23 10.88 -0.63
C GLU A 45 13.00 9.43 -1.03
N GLU A 46 13.51 9.03 -2.19
CA GLU A 46 13.41 7.65 -2.69
C GLU A 46 14.04 6.65 -1.68
N VAL A 47 13.21 5.86 -1.00
CA VAL A 47 13.70 4.83 -0.08
C VAL A 47 13.90 3.52 -0.83
N ALA A 48 15.13 3.00 -0.79
CA ALA A 48 15.48 1.72 -1.36
C ALA A 48 14.92 0.55 -0.51
N ALA A 49 13.88 -0.12 -1.00
CA ALA A 49 13.39 -1.36 -0.45
C ALA A 49 14.19 -2.55 -1.00
N LYS A 50 14.74 -3.37 -0.10
CA LYS A 50 15.45 -4.60 -0.47
C LYS A 50 14.43 -5.72 -0.67
N SER A 51 14.20 -6.11 -1.92
CA SER A 51 13.41 -7.31 -2.23
C SER A 51 14.34 -8.51 -2.44
N LYS A 52 14.11 -9.60 -1.69
CA LYS A 52 14.86 -10.86 -1.89
C LYS A 52 14.29 -11.58 -3.10
N THR A 53 15.06 -11.65 -4.19
CA THR A 53 14.70 -12.49 -5.34
C THR A 53 15.24 -13.91 -5.12
N ASN A 54 14.50 -14.92 -5.61
CA ASN A 54 14.91 -16.33 -5.60
C ASN A 54 15.96 -16.67 -6.68
N LYS A 55 16.51 -15.67 -7.39
CA LYS A 55 17.56 -15.88 -8.39
C LYS A 55 18.91 -15.46 -7.82
N VAL A 56 19.80 -16.43 -7.66
CA VAL A 56 21.20 -16.23 -7.25
C VAL A 56 21.84 -15.17 -8.17
N GLY A 57 22.20 -14.02 -7.60
CA GLY A 57 23.02 -13.00 -8.28
C GLY A 57 22.35 -11.67 -8.63
N GLN A 58 21.04 -11.46 -8.35
CA GLN A 58 20.38 -10.19 -8.67
C GLN A 58 19.70 -9.58 -7.44
N LEU A 59 20.26 -8.48 -6.93
CA LEU A 59 19.62 -7.64 -5.92
C LEU A 59 18.64 -6.71 -6.66
N HIS A 60 17.34 -6.92 -6.50
CA HIS A 60 16.35 -5.95 -6.99
C HIS A 60 16.15 -4.90 -5.89
N VAL A 61 16.50 -3.66 -6.20
CA VAL A 61 16.18 -2.52 -5.35
C VAL A 61 14.90 -1.92 -5.90
N ASP A 62 13.81 -2.09 -5.15
CA ASP A 62 12.58 -1.36 -5.44
C ASP A 62 12.67 0.02 -4.77
N VAL A 63 12.17 1.03 -5.46
CA VAL A 63 12.09 2.39 -4.91
C VAL A 63 10.68 2.57 -4.36
N VAL A 64 10.58 2.87 -3.07
CA VAL A 64 9.34 3.28 -2.41
C VAL A 64 9.11 4.75 -2.74
N SER A 65 7.99 5.04 -3.39
CA SER A 65 7.57 6.40 -3.76
C SER A 65 6.48 6.97 -2.85
N ALA A 66 5.73 6.09 -2.17
CA ALA A 66 4.66 6.47 -1.27
C ALA A 66 4.40 5.36 -0.24
N THR A 67 3.62 5.67 0.79
CA THR A 67 3.07 4.71 1.75
C THR A 67 1.56 4.87 1.86
N PHE A 68 0.86 3.77 2.07
CA PHE A 68 -0.56 3.80 2.42
C PHE A 68 -0.78 3.01 3.71
N SER A 69 -1.33 3.69 4.72
CA SER A 69 -1.64 3.10 6.01
C SER A 69 -3.10 2.68 6.07
N VAL A 70 -3.34 1.42 6.44
CA VAL A 70 -4.69 0.85 6.49
C VAL A 70 -4.88 -0.01 7.73
N GLU A 71 -6.12 -0.12 8.20
CA GLU A 71 -6.46 -1.02 9.30
C GLU A 71 -6.25 -2.50 8.89
N PRO A 72 -5.66 -3.35 9.75
CA PRO A 72 -5.39 -4.75 9.41
C PRO A 72 -6.62 -5.57 9.03
N SER A 73 -7.79 -5.24 9.57
CA SER A 73 -9.06 -5.90 9.25
C SER A 73 -9.70 -5.42 7.96
N ALA A 74 -9.29 -4.26 7.43
CA ALA A 74 -9.92 -3.66 6.27
C ALA A 74 -9.44 -4.26 4.93
N CYS A 75 -8.30 -4.96 4.90
CA CYS A 75 -7.78 -5.56 3.67
C CYS A 75 -6.97 -6.85 3.89
N LEU A 76 -7.19 -7.86 3.05
CA LEU A 76 -6.31 -9.02 2.91
C LEU A 76 -5.18 -8.76 1.89
N CYS A 77 -4.65 -7.54 1.89
CA CYS A 77 -3.67 -7.04 0.94
C CYS A 77 -2.42 -7.94 0.95
N LYS A 78 -1.83 -8.16 -0.22
CA LYS A 78 -0.60 -8.91 -0.40
C LYS A 78 0.40 -8.12 -1.22
N SER A 79 1.67 -8.45 -1.06
CA SER A 79 2.69 -7.94 -1.97
C SER A 79 2.40 -8.40 -3.40
N GLY A 80 2.42 -7.47 -4.35
CA GLY A 80 2.08 -7.73 -5.76
C GLY A 80 0.71 -7.19 -6.17
N ASP A 81 -0.17 -6.94 -5.21
CA ASP A 81 -1.45 -6.25 -5.42
C ASP A 81 -1.22 -4.78 -5.80
N ARG A 82 -2.30 -4.10 -6.21
CA ARG A 82 -2.27 -2.70 -6.63
C ARG A 82 -3.25 -1.84 -5.83
N LEU A 83 -2.88 -0.58 -5.65
CA LEU A 83 -3.77 0.49 -5.19
C LEU A 83 -3.85 1.57 -6.26
N ASP A 84 -5.06 1.90 -6.69
CA ASP A 84 -5.32 3.05 -7.55
C ASP A 84 -5.76 4.24 -6.69
N ILE A 85 -4.90 5.26 -6.67
CA ILE A 85 -5.02 6.45 -5.82
C ILE A 85 -4.97 7.66 -6.76
N GLU A 86 -6.05 8.43 -6.83
CA GLU A 86 -6.16 9.64 -7.68
C GLU A 86 -5.81 9.40 -9.17
N GLY A 87 -6.10 8.21 -9.69
CA GLY A 87 -5.79 7.82 -11.07
C GLY A 87 -4.34 7.39 -11.32
N VAL A 88 -3.52 7.26 -10.27
CA VAL A 88 -2.19 6.67 -10.32
C VAL A 88 -2.23 5.27 -9.72
N SER A 89 -1.69 4.29 -10.44
CA SER A 89 -1.65 2.90 -9.99
C SER A 89 -0.33 2.57 -9.31
N TYR A 90 -0.40 2.12 -8.06
CA TYR A 90 0.74 1.78 -7.22
C TYR A 90 0.81 0.27 -6.96
N LEU A 91 2.01 -0.30 -7.08
CA LEU A 91 2.29 -1.68 -6.69
C LEU A 91 2.60 -1.74 -5.19
N ILE A 92 1.95 -2.68 -4.49
CA ILE A 92 2.25 -2.98 -3.09
C ILE A 92 3.55 -3.80 -3.01
N LEU A 93 4.59 -3.20 -2.44
CA LEU A 93 5.86 -3.85 -2.16
C LEU A 93 5.76 -4.72 -0.89
N PRO A 94 6.74 -5.61 -0.64
CA PRO A 94 6.74 -6.43 0.57
C PRO A 94 6.65 -5.58 1.85
N PHE A 95 5.75 -5.96 2.76
CA PHE A 95 5.48 -5.25 4.00
C PHE A 95 5.32 -6.23 5.18
N HIS A 96 5.32 -5.69 6.39
CA HIS A 96 5.03 -6.44 7.60
C HIS A 96 3.61 -6.17 8.06
N GLN A 97 2.88 -7.25 8.38
CA GLN A 97 1.60 -7.13 9.07
C GLN A 97 1.84 -6.75 10.53
N SER A 98 1.04 -5.82 11.04
CA SER A 98 1.04 -5.37 12.43
C SER A 98 -0.40 -5.43 12.96
N GLU A 99 -0.56 -5.57 14.27
CA GLU A 99 -1.87 -5.76 14.91
C GLU A 99 -2.72 -4.49 14.94
N PHE A 100 -2.12 -3.32 14.74
CA PHE A 100 -2.79 -2.03 14.88
C PHE A 100 -2.96 -1.28 13.56
N GLU A 101 -1.96 -1.37 12.70
CA GLU A 101 -1.92 -0.63 11.43
C GLU A 101 -0.98 -1.36 10.48
N ILE A 102 -1.40 -1.50 9.22
CA ILE A 102 -0.56 -2.01 8.15
C ILE A 102 -0.07 -0.82 7.33
N VAL A 103 1.24 -0.66 7.25
CA VAL A 103 1.88 0.32 6.37
C VAL A 103 2.29 -0.38 5.08
N LEU A 104 1.66 0.00 3.97
CA LEU A 104 1.91 -0.54 2.64
C LEU A 104 2.94 0.35 1.93
N PRO A 105 4.16 -0.13 1.67
CA PRO A 105 5.12 0.56 0.84
C PRO A 105 4.71 0.44 -0.64
N LEU A 106 4.65 1.57 -1.32
CA LEU A 106 4.10 1.69 -2.66
C LEU A 106 5.15 2.11 -3.67
N LYS A 107 5.05 1.53 -4.86
CA LYS A 107 5.85 1.90 -6.04
C LYS A 107 4.93 2.28 -7.19
N VAL A 108 5.10 3.46 -7.76
CA VAL A 108 4.35 3.86 -8.96
C VAL A 108 4.55 2.83 -10.07
N THR A 109 3.46 2.25 -10.56
CA THR A 109 3.48 1.49 -11.80
C THR A 109 3.34 2.48 -12.96
N LYS A 110 4.44 2.69 -13.68
CA LYS A 110 4.31 3.34 -15.00
C LYS A 110 3.53 2.36 -15.86
N ASP A 111 2.37 2.80 -16.33
CA ASP A 111 1.59 2.06 -17.30
C ASP A 111 2.49 1.77 -18.50
N LYS A 112 2.95 0.52 -18.62
CA LYS A 112 3.70 0.04 -19.79
C LYS A 112 2.68 -0.26 -20.87
N SER A 113 1.88 0.74 -21.25
CA SER A 113 1.23 0.70 -22.55
C SER A 113 2.36 0.59 -23.57
N HIS A 114 2.57 -0.63 -24.05
CA HIS A 114 3.53 -0.94 -25.10
C HIS A 114 2.96 -0.37 -26.41
N SER A 115 2.93 0.95 -26.53
CA SER A 115 2.45 1.69 -27.70
C SER A 115 3.34 1.52 -28.93
N TRP A 116 4.49 0.83 -28.81
CA TRP A 116 5.39 0.54 -29.92
C TRP A 116 4.87 -0.49 -30.93
N ARG A 117 3.74 -1.16 -30.66
CA ARG A 117 3.11 -2.11 -31.62
C ARG A 117 2.16 -1.45 -32.62
N ASN A 118 1.87 -0.15 -32.51
CA ASN A 118 0.94 0.56 -33.39
C ASN A 118 1.62 1.68 -34.19
N SER A 119 2.78 1.40 -34.79
CA SER A 119 3.43 2.27 -35.78
C SER A 119 3.97 1.46 -36.94
#